data_AF-A0A9P9EPF6-F1
#
_entry.id   AF-A0A9P9EPF6-F1
#
_cell.length_a   1.000
_cell.length_b   1.000
_cell.length_c   1.000
_cell.angle_alpha   90.00
_cell.angle_beta   90.00
_cell.angle_gamma   90.00
#
_symmetry.space_group_name_H-M   'P 1'
#
loop_
_entity.id
_entity.type
_entity.pdbx_description
1 polymer ?
#
loop_
_entity_poly.entity_id
_entity_poly.type
_entity_poly.pdbx_seq_one_letter_code
_entity_poly.pdbx_strand_id
1 'polypeptide(L)'
;SSLLWLTGIPGSAKTILMSTVINFLQQCGNEKSYASVAYFHRDFRNPDSRDHLNLVGSLIAQICSQLSCSPKDLEEAFERSRTSGSSSSRHTNLHTFSEILMSLTSQHRVAILVDALDECERQLDTLKLVSRLGTQGDPLNLLLSSRNE
;
A
#
# COMPACT_ATOMS: atom_id res chain seq x y z
N SER A 1 10.84 4.04 -9.00
CA SER A 1 9.58 4.28 -8.31
C SER A 1 9.17 5.70 -8.62
N SER A 2 7.90 5.93 -8.89
CA SER A 2 7.35 7.30 -9.00
C SER A 2 6.41 7.56 -7.84
N LEU A 3 6.54 8.72 -7.18
CA LEU A 3 5.66 9.16 -6.11
C LEU A 3 4.96 10.45 -6.52
N LEU A 4 3.63 10.45 -6.48
CA LEU A 4 2.79 11.65 -6.60
C LEU A 4 2.03 11.84 -5.29
N TRP A 5 2.18 13.01 -4.67
CA TRP A 5 1.45 13.37 -3.45
C TRP A 5 0.52 14.54 -3.75
N LEU A 6 -0.78 14.27 -3.70
CA LEU A 6 -1.86 15.24 -3.88
C LEU A 6 -2.23 15.87 -2.54
N THR A 7 -1.94 17.15 -2.35
CA THR A 7 -2.31 17.88 -1.14
C THR A 7 -3.37 18.94 -1.43
N GLY A 8 -4.24 19.23 -0.46
CA GLY A 8 -5.27 20.26 -0.62
C GLY A 8 -6.25 20.34 0.54
N ILE A 9 -7.09 21.38 0.56
CA ILE A 9 -8.08 21.61 1.62
C ILE A 9 -9.21 20.55 1.63
N PRO A 10 -9.93 20.36 2.75
CA PRO A 10 -11.17 19.60 2.76
C PRO A 10 -12.15 20.13 1.69
N GLY A 11 -12.84 19.22 0.99
CA GLY A 11 -13.77 19.59 -0.08
C GLY A 11 -13.14 19.83 -1.47
N SER A 12 -11.81 19.78 -1.62
CA SER A 12 -11.13 19.98 -2.91
C SER A 12 -11.21 18.78 -3.88
N ALA A 13 -12.20 17.89 -3.71
CA ALA A 13 -12.44 16.71 -4.56
C ALA A 13 -11.29 15.68 -4.65
N LYS A 14 -10.34 15.65 -3.71
CA LYS A 14 -9.22 14.68 -3.71
C LYS A 14 -9.67 13.23 -3.77
N THR A 15 -10.62 12.84 -2.92
CA THR A 15 -11.19 11.48 -2.90
C THR A 15 -11.89 11.15 -4.22
N ILE A 16 -12.61 12.10 -4.84
CA ILE A 16 -13.24 11.88 -6.15
C ILE A 16 -12.17 11.61 -7.22
N LEU A 17 -11.08 12.40 -7.21
CA LEU A 17 -9.95 12.19 -8.10
C LEU A 17 -9.30 10.82 -7.87
N MET A 18 -9.05 10.44 -6.61
CA MET A 18 -8.51 9.13 -6.23
C MET A 18 -9.37 7.99 -6.75
N SER A 19 -10.68 8.01 -6.49
CA SER A 19 -11.61 6.99 -6.99
C SER A 19 -11.64 6.93 -8.52
N THR A 20 -11.54 8.09 -9.19
CA THR A 20 -11.48 8.14 -10.66
C THR A 20 -10.23 7.45 -11.19
N VAL A 21 -9.07 7.72 -10.60
CA VAL A 21 -7.80 7.07 -10.97
C VAL A 21 -7.84 5.57 -10.68
N ILE A 22 -8.36 5.14 -9.52
CA ILE A 22 -8.52 3.72 -9.18
C ILE A 22 -9.36 3.01 -10.24
N ASN A 23 -10.53 3.54 -10.57
CA ASN A 23 -11.43 2.96 -11.57
C ASN A 23 -10.77 2.87 -12.94
N PHE A 24 -10.04 3.92 -13.36
CA PHE A 24 -9.31 3.93 -14.61
C PHE A 24 -8.22 2.83 -14.64
N LEU A 25 -7.41 2.74 -13.59
CA LEU A 25 -6.34 1.75 -13.50
C LEU A 25 -6.88 0.31 -13.47
N GLN A 26 -8.01 0.08 -12.79
CA GLN A 26 -8.67 -1.23 -12.79
C GLN A 26 -9.21 -1.62 -14.16
N GLN A 27 -9.71 -0.65 -14.96
CA GLN A 27 -10.17 -0.90 -16.32
C GLN A 27 -9.00 -1.20 -17.27
N CYS A 28 -7.90 -0.47 -17.16
CA CYS A 28 -6.68 -0.72 -17.94
C CYS A 28 -5.98 -2.02 -17.54
N GLY A 29 -6.05 -2.41 -16.26
CA GLY A 29 -5.45 -3.62 -15.68
C GLY A 29 -5.80 -4.93 -16.39
N ASN A 30 -6.91 -4.98 -17.11
CA ASN A 30 -7.33 -6.16 -17.88
C ASN A 30 -6.49 -6.42 -19.13
N GLU A 31 -5.66 -5.46 -19.56
CA GLU A 31 -4.64 -5.67 -20.58
C GLU A 31 -3.34 -6.12 -19.89
N LYS A 32 -2.77 -7.25 -20.31
CA LYS A 32 -1.62 -7.97 -19.69
C LYS A 32 -0.35 -7.14 -19.42
N SER A 33 -0.32 -5.86 -19.81
CA SER A 33 0.82 -4.96 -19.67
C SER A 33 0.72 -3.98 -18.49
N TYR A 34 -0.40 -3.94 -17.76
CA TYR A 34 -0.61 -2.96 -16.69
C TYR A 34 -0.26 -3.51 -15.29
N ALA A 35 0.10 -2.59 -14.40
CA ALA A 35 0.49 -2.87 -13.01
C ALA A 35 -0.67 -3.46 -12.20
N SER A 36 -0.40 -4.31 -11.21
CA SER A 36 -1.39 -4.64 -10.18
C SER A 36 -1.75 -3.38 -9.40
N VAL A 37 -3.03 -3.20 -9.06
CA VAL A 37 -3.54 -1.96 -8.44
C VAL A 37 -3.99 -2.25 -7.02
N ALA A 38 -3.33 -1.67 -6.03
CA ALA A 38 -3.75 -1.75 -4.63
C ALA A 38 -4.09 -0.37 -4.12
N TYR A 39 -5.18 -0.24 -3.37
CA TYR A 39 -5.59 1.05 -2.84
C TYR A 39 -6.11 0.95 -1.42
N PHE A 40 -5.99 2.05 -0.70
CA PHE A 40 -6.55 2.22 0.62
C PHE A 40 -7.21 3.59 0.72
N HIS A 41 -8.41 3.63 1.29
CA HIS A 41 -9.05 4.86 1.71
C HIS A 41 -9.59 4.64 3.12
N ARG A 42 -9.68 5.71 3.89
CA ARG A 42 -10.38 5.67 5.17
C ARG A 42 -11.85 5.36 4.92
N ASP A 43 -12.42 4.39 5.65
CA ASP A 43 -13.86 4.22 5.75
C ASP A 43 -14.33 4.77 7.10
N PHE A 44 -14.97 5.94 7.08
CA PHE A 44 -15.51 6.56 8.29
C PHE A 44 -16.53 5.69 9.02
N ARG A 45 -17.14 4.72 8.34
CA ARG A 45 -18.11 3.78 8.93
C ARG A 45 -17.44 2.58 9.57
N ASN A 46 -16.16 2.34 9.27
CA ASN A 46 -15.39 1.26 9.85
C ASN A 46 -14.26 1.81 10.74
N PRO A 47 -14.42 1.82 12.07
CA PRO A 47 -13.36 2.29 12.97
C PRO A 47 -12.06 1.50 12.84
N ASP A 48 -12.11 0.24 12.40
CA ASP A 48 -10.93 -0.59 12.17
C ASP A 48 -10.12 -0.15 10.94
N SER A 49 -10.68 0.70 10.06
CA SER A 49 -9.94 1.32 8.96
C SER A 49 -8.88 2.34 9.43
N ARG A 50 -8.77 2.58 10.74
CA ARG A 50 -7.71 3.40 11.32
C ARG A 50 -6.43 2.61 11.59
N ASP A 51 -6.53 1.28 11.69
CA ASP A 51 -5.40 0.42 12.03
C ASP A 51 -4.42 0.29 10.85
N HIS A 52 -3.15 0.59 11.12
CA HIS A 52 -2.06 0.44 10.16
C HIS A 52 -1.88 -1.02 9.70
N LEU A 53 -2.17 -2.01 10.53
CA LEU A 53 -2.23 -3.42 10.12
C LEU A 53 -3.27 -3.65 9.03
N ASN A 54 -4.46 -3.07 9.20
CA ASN A 54 -5.53 -3.22 8.22
C ASN A 54 -5.18 -2.50 6.93
N LEU A 55 -4.52 -1.34 7.00
CA LEU A 55 -3.97 -0.66 5.82
C LEU A 55 -3.00 -1.59 5.07
N VAL A 56 -1.91 -2.02 5.71
CA VAL A 56 -0.87 -2.80 5.03
C VAL A 56 -1.40 -4.18 4.60
N GLY A 57 -2.17 -4.84 5.47
CA GLY A 57 -2.80 -6.12 5.18
C GLY A 57 -3.79 -6.04 4.01
N SER A 58 -4.58 -4.97 3.91
CA SER A 58 -5.49 -4.78 2.77
C SER A 58 -4.74 -4.58 1.45
N LEU A 59 -3.62 -3.86 1.46
CA LEU A 59 -2.77 -3.70 0.29
C LEU A 59 -2.16 -5.03 -0.15
N ILE A 60 -1.61 -5.81 0.80
CA ILE A 60 -1.07 -7.15 0.52
C ILE A 60 -2.15 -8.05 -0.07
N ALA A 61 -3.35 -8.09 0.53
CA ALA A 61 -4.45 -8.91 0.07
C ALA A 61 -4.89 -8.55 -1.37
N GLN A 62 -4.97 -7.27 -1.71
CA GLN A 62 -5.30 -6.79 -3.05
C GLN A 62 -4.23 -7.14 -4.09
N ILE A 63 -2.94 -7.03 -3.73
CA ILE A 63 -1.83 -7.42 -4.61
C ILE A 63 -1.88 -8.93 -4.87
N CYS A 64 -2.01 -9.71 -3.80
CA CYS A 64 -1.99 -11.16 -3.88
C CYS A 64 -3.16 -11.74 -4.67
N SER A 65 -4.35 -11.14 -4.56
CA SER A 65 -5.52 -11.58 -5.31
C SER A 65 -5.36 -11.35 -6.82
N GLN A 66 -4.71 -10.25 -7.23
CA GLN A 66 -4.46 -9.94 -8.64
C GLN A 66 -3.31 -10.75 -9.24
N LEU A 67 -2.27 -11.01 -8.46
CA LEU A 67 -1.12 -11.82 -8.89
C LEU A 67 -1.40 -13.32 -8.82
N SER A 68 -2.57 -13.73 -8.31
CA SER A 68 -2.90 -15.14 -8.04
C SER A 68 -1.84 -15.81 -7.16
N CYS A 69 -1.35 -15.09 -6.14
CA CYS A 69 -0.32 -15.61 -5.23
C CYS A 69 -0.77 -16.93 -4.61
N SER A 70 0.09 -17.93 -4.70
CA SER A 70 -0.09 -19.17 -3.98
C SER A 70 0.21 -18.96 -2.48
N PRO A 71 -0.29 -19.83 -1.60
CA PRO A 71 0.11 -19.81 -0.19
C PRO A 71 1.63 -19.87 0.01
N LYS A 72 2.35 -20.54 -0.91
CA LYS A 72 3.81 -20.61 -0.88
C LYS A 72 4.46 -19.27 -1.16
N ASP A 73 3.92 -18.46 -2.07
CA ASP A 73 4.48 -17.14 -2.37
C ASP A 73 4.38 -16.21 -1.15
N LEU A 74 3.25 -16.29 -0.43
CA LEU A 74 3.05 -15.58 0.83
C LEU A 74 3.95 -16.11 1.95
N GLU A 75 4.11 -17.43 2.06
CA GLU A 75 5.00 -18.08 3.02
C GLU A 75 6.47 -17.71 2.75
N GLU A 76 6.91 -17.70 1.50
CA GLU A 76 8.25 -17.25 1.10
C GLU A 76 8.45 -15.75 1.39
N ALA A 77 7.47 -14.90 1.09
CA ALA A 77 7.53 -13.48 1.44
C ALA A 77 7.61 -13.28 2.97
N PHE A 78 6.86 -14.09 3.72
CA PHE A 78 6.92 -14.11 5.18
C PHE A 78 8.28 -14.60 5.68
N GLU A 79 8.87 -15.67 5.14
CA GLU A 79 10.19 -16.13 5.54
C GLU A 79 11.30 -15.13 5.18
N ARG A 80 11.23 -14.47 4.01
CA ARG A 80 12.13 -13.35 3.67
C ARG A 80 12.01 -12.19 4.66
N SER A 81 10.80 -11.90 5.12
CA SER A 81 10.60 -10.86 6.15
C SER A 81 11.29 -11.20 7.48
N ARG A 82 11.42 -12.49 7.80
CA ARG A 82 12.05 -12.97 9.04
C ARG A 82 13.57 -12.93 8.96
N THR A 83 14.15 -13.19 7.79
CA THR A 83 15.61 -13.17 7.60
C THR A 83 16.18 -11.75 7.52
N SER A 84 15.37 -10.77 7.12
CA SER A 84 15.76 -9.35 7.09
C SER A 84 15.65 -8.64 8.46
N GLY A 85 15.11 -9.31 9.49
CA GLY A 85 14.90 -8.73 10.83
C GLY A 85 15.78 -9.38 11.92
N SER A 86 16.14 -8.61 12.94
CA SER A 86 16.86 -9.14 14.12
C SER A 86 15.99 -10.17 14.87
N SER A 87 16.51 -11.39 15.07
CA SER A 87 15.88 -12.59 15.65
C SER A 87 15.30 -12.49 17.08
N SER A 88 15.11 -11.29 17.63
CA SER A 88 14.89 -11.08 19.06
C SER A 88 13.49 -10.63 19.48
N SER A 89 12.48 -10.61 18.59
CA SER A 89 11.11 -10.45 19.07
C SER A 89 10.04 -11.05 18.16
N ARG A 90 9.17 -11.86 18.76
CA ARG A 90 7.86 -12.26 18.22
C ARG A 90 6.87 -11.08 18.21
N HIS A 91 7.27 -9.90 17.77
CA HIS A 91 6.35 -8.79 17.52
C HIS A 91 5.76 -8.96 16.11
N THR A 92 4.72 -9.77 16.03
CA THR A 92 4.07 -10.22 14.79
C THR A 92 3.43 -9.13 13.93
N ASN A 93 3.35 -7.87 14.34
CA ASN A 93 2.33 -7.00 13.77
C ASN A 93 2.80 -6.12 12.59
N LEU A 94 3.47 -4.98 12.80
CA LEU A 94 3.64 -4.00 11.70
C LEU A 94 4.85 -4.24 10.79
N HIS A 95 5.99 -4.58 11.39
CA HIS A 95 7.26 -4.69 10.66
C HIS A 95 7.19 -5.83 9.64
N THR A 96 6.75 -7.00 10.06
CA THR A 96 6.58 -8.17 9.18
C THR A 96 5.67 -7.88 7.99
N PHE A 97 4.52 -7.25 8.22
CA PHE A 97 3.62 -6.84 7.14
C PHE A 97 4.27 -5.82 6.19
N SER A 98 5.02 -4.86 6.73
CA SER A 98 5.77 -3.89 5.94
C SER A 98 6.81 -4.58 5.04
N GLU A 99 7.58 -5.53 5.57
CA GLU A 99 8.57 -6.29 4.79
C GLU A 99 7.92 -7.20 3.73
N ILE A 100 6.77 -7.82 4.02
CA ILE A 100 6.02 -8.60 3.03
C ILE A 100 5.57 -7.71 1.88
N LEU A 101 4.99 -6.53 2.20
CA LEU A 101 4.58 -5.57 1.19
C LEU A 101 5.78 -5.14 0.34
N MET A 102 6.90 -4.80 0.98
CA MET A 102 8.16 -4.46 0.29
C MET A 102 8.63 -5.60 -0.62
N SER A 103 8.62 -6.86 -0.17
CA SER A 103 9.00 -8.01 -1.02
C SER A 103 8.12 -8.05 -2.27
N LEU A 104 6.79 -7.99 -2.12
CA LEU A 104 5.85 -8.06 -3.24
C LEU A 104 6.05 -6.91 -4.24
N THR A 105 6.21 -5.67 -3.75
CA THR A 105 6.37 -4.48 -4.60
C THR A 105 7.73 -4.42 -5.30
N SER A 106 8.75 -5.12 -4.80
CA SER A 106 10.05 -5.24 -5.49
C SER A 106 10.05 -6.22 -6.66
N GLN A 107 9.16 -7.22 -6.62
CA GLN A 107 9.13 -8.31 -7.61
C GLN A 107 8.09 -8.07 -8.71
N HIS A 108 7.11 -7.21 -8.46
CA HIS A 108 5.98 -6.99 -9.34
C HIS A 108 5.75 -5.51 -9.59
N ARG A 109 5.30 -5.16 -10.80
CA ARG A 109 4.86 -3.81 -11.13
C ARG A 109 3.53 -3.54 -10.43
N VAL A 110 3.54 -2.67 -9.43
CA VAL A 110 2.38 -2.35 -8.59
C VAL A 110 2.12 -0.84 -8.60
N ALA A 111 0.86 -0.44 -8.63
CA ALA A 111 0.39 0.90 -8.32
C ALA A 111 -0.30 0.88 -6.95
N ILE A 112 0.21 1.65 -5.99
CA ILE A 112 -0.35 1.79 -4.64
C ILE A 112 -0.96 3.19 -4.51
N LEU A 113 -2.25 3.23 -4.16
CA LEU A 113 -3.00 4.47 -3.95
C LEU A 113 -3.44 4.58 -2.49
N VAL A 114 -3.11 5.66 -1.79
CA VAL A 114 -3.52 5.88 -0.40
C VAL A 114 -4.21 7.24 -0.26
N ASP A 115 -5.52 7.22 -0.05
CA ASP A 115 -6.33 8.43 0.15
C ASP A 115 -6.41 8.80 1.65
N ALA A 116 -6.37 10.10 1.94
CA ALA A 116 -6.47 10.67 3.29
C ALA A 116 -5.43 10.11 4.27
N LEU A 117 -4.15 10.10 3.86
CA LEU A 117 -3.04 9.55 4.64
C LEU A 117 -2.86 10.24 6.01
N ASP A 118 -3.23 11.53 6.11
CA ASP A 118 -3.23 12.31 7.36
C ASP A 118 -4.27 11.82 8.38
N GLU A 119 -5.26 11.04 7.96
CA GLU A 119 -6.32 10.54 8.84
C GLU A 119 -6.01 9.14 9.42
N CYS A 120 -4.83 8.58 9.15
CA CYS A 120 -4.35 7.31 9.70
C CYS A 120 -3.86 7.45 11.14
N GLU A 121 -4.20 6.53 12.05
CA GLU A 121 -3.80 6.63 13.47
C GLU A 121 -2.29 6.57 13.71
N ARG A 122 -1.56 5.77 12.92
CA ARG A 122 -0.10 5.68 12.96
C ARG A 122 0.53 6.36 11.76
N GLN A 123 0.16 7.63 11.55
CA GLN A 123 0.62 8.43 10.41
C GLN A 123 2.14 8.36 10.19
N LEU A 124 2.94 8.46 11.26
CA LEU A 124 4.40 8.40 11.15
C LEU A 124 4.91 7.04 10.64
N ASP A 125 4.29 5.93 11.05
CA ASP A 125 4.67 4.60 10.58
C ASP A 125 4.23 4.41 9.12
N THR A 126 3.05 4.92 8.74
CA THR A 126 2.60 4.95 7.35
C THR A 126 3.55 5.78 6.48
N LEU A 127 3.98 6.95 6.93
CA LEU A 127 4.95 7.79 6.22
C LEU A 127 6.32 7.10 6.08
N LYS A 128 6.80 6.41 7.13
CA LYS A 128 8.04 5.61 7.04
C LYS A 128 7.91 4.50 6.01
N LEU A 129 6.80 3.76 6.01
CA LEU A 129 6.54 2.70 5.03
C LEU A 129 6.50 3.26 3.61
N VAL A 130 5.74 4.33 3.40
CA VAL A 130 5.62 5.01 2.10
C VAL A 130 6.96 5.57 1.63
N SER A 131 7.76 6.13 2.54
CA SER A 131 9.12 6.58 2.22
C SER A 131 10.00 5.40 1.77
N ARG A 132 9.93 4.27 2.46
CA ARG A 132 10.69 3.06 2.09
C ARG A 132 10.26 2.52 0.72
N LEU A 133 8.96 2.43 0.48
CA LEU A 133 8.38 2.08 -0.81
C LEU A 133 8.85 3.05 -1.91
N GLY A 134 8.85 4.36 -1.62
CA GLY A 134 9.33 5.39 -2.53
C GLY A 134 10.79 5.25 -2.93
N THR A 135 11.64 4.67 -2.07
CA THR A 135 13.07 4.44 -2.34
C THR A 135 13.39 3.12 -3.05
N GLN A 136 12.39 2.26 -3.29
CA GLN A 136 12.61 0.87 -3.70
C GLN A 136 13.01 0.68 -5.18
N GLY A 137 12.97 1.74 -6.01
CA GLY A 137 13.24 1.66 -7.45
C GLY A 137 11.99 1.33 -8.28
N ASP A 138 12.08 1.35 -9.61
CA ASP A 138 10.98 0.85 -10.46
C ASP A 138 10.89 -0.67 -10.28
N PRO A 139 9.69 -1.25 -10.13
CA PRO A 139 8.48 -0.90 -10.89
C PRO A 139 7.27 -0.42 -10.05
N LEU A 140 7.49 0.35 -8.97
CA LEU A 140 6.42 0.84 -8.08
C LEU A 140 5.94 2.27 -8.40
N ASN A 141 4.62 2.44 -8.53
CA ASN A 141 3.95 3.75 -8.60
C ASN A 141 3.19 4.02 -7.31
N LEU A 142 3.40 5.17 -6.67
CA LEU A 142 2.72 5.61 -5.46
C LEU A 142 1.91 6.88 -5.75
N LEU A 143 0.63 6.85 -5.40
CA LEU A 143 -0.24 8.04 -5.40
C LEU A 143 -0.83 8.21 -4.00
N LEU A 144 -0.53 9.33 -3.35
CA LEU A 144 -0.99 9.65 -2.00
C LEU A 144 -1.88 10.87 -2.03
N SER A 145 -2.83 10.97 -1.11
CA SER A 145 -3.50 12.23 -0.81
C SER A 145 -3.43 12.56 0.67
N SER A 146 -3.38 13.85 0.98
CA SER A 146 -3.58 14.35 2.34
C SER A 146 -4.13 15.77 2.36
N ARG A 147 -4.48 16.26 3.54
CA ARG A 147 -4.71 17.70 3.79
C ARG A 147 -3.40 18.51 3.70
N ASN A 148 -3.54 19.83 3.52
CA ASN A 148 -2.45 20.82 3.54
C ASN A 148 -2.11 21.25 4.98
N GLU A 149 -1.86 20.30 5.87
CA GLU A 149 -1.55 20.58 7.29
C GLU A 149 -0.14 20.11 7.63
#